data_AF-A0A6M4INC0-F1
#
_entry.id   AF-A0A6M4INC0-F1
#
_cell.length_a   1.000
_cell.length_b   1.000
_cell.length_c   1.000
_cell.angle_alpha   90.00
_cell.angle_beta   90.00
_cell.angle_gamma   90.00
#
_symmetry.space_group_name_H-M   'P 1'
#
loop_
_entity.id
_entity.type
_entity.pdbx_description
1 polymer ?
#
loop_
_entity_poly.entity_id
_entity_poly.type
_entity_poly.pdbx_seq_one_letter_code
_entity_poly.pdbx_strand_id
1 'polypeptide(L)'
;MAKTYRRFSTEFKLGVVEAYLAGEGSLKGLATKAGVDHSLVHYWLKKYHAGELSLDLLREEESVETAQHIAALERKVGQLTMEIDLLKRGLIAAPATSSGRSLIISGPTASAPDEDVA
;
A
#
# COMPACT_ATOMS: atom_id res chain seq x y z
N MET A 1 1.61 19.74 -33.37
CA MET A 1 1.12 18.34 -33.40
C MET A 1 1.78 17.57 -32.27
N ALA A 2 1.01 16.85 -31.45
CA ALA A 2 1.55 16.08 -30.33
C ALA A 2 2.28 14.82 -30.85
N LYS A 3 3.56 14.67 -30.49
CA LYS A 3 4.34 13.47 -30.83
C LYS A 3 3.90 12.32 -29.93
N THR A 4 3.24 11.33 -30.51
CA THR A 4 2.80 10.13 -29.78
C THR A 4 3.96 9.14 -29.72
N TYR A 5 4.34 8.74 -28.50
CA TYR A 5 5.39 7.75 -28.28
C TYR A 5 4.76 6.38 -28.07
N ARG A 6 5.20 5.37 -28.84
CA ARG A 6 4.81 3.98 -28.58
C ARG A 6 5.45 3.50 -27.28
N ARG A 7 4.63 2.97 -26.37
CA ARG A 7 5.09 2.35 -25.12
C ARG A 7 5.06 0.83 -25.28
N PHE A 8 6.09 0.19 -24.79
CA PHE A 8 6.23 -1.27 -24.78
C PHE A 8 6.26 -1.74 -23.32
N SER A 9 5.61 -2.87 -23.02
CA SER A 9 5.72 -3.51 -21.71
C SER A 9 7.15 -3.94 -21.45
N THR A 10 7.54 -4.02 -20.18
CA THR A 10 8.88 -4.48 -19.79
C THR A 10 9.12 -5.94 -20.19
N GLU A 11 8.12 -6.82 -20.06
CA GLU A 11 8.13 -8.21 -20.56
C GLU A 11 8.52 -8.29 -22.03
N PHE A 12 7.89 -7.48 -22.87
CA PHE A 12 8.16 -7.46 -24.31
C PHE A 12 9.61 -7.03 -24.61
N LYS A 13 10.11 -6.01 -23.91
CA LYS A 13 11.50 -5.55 -24.07
C LYS A 13 12.48 -6.65 -23.68
N LEU A 14 12.19 -7.36 -22.60
CA LEU A 14 13.04 -8.45 -22.11
C LEU A 14 13.06 -9.63 -23.07
N GLY A 15 11.91 -10.08 -23.57
CA GLY A 15 11.87 -11.17 -24.55
C GLY A 15 12.68 -10.87 -25.82
N VAL A 16 12.68 -9.62 -26.30
CA VAL A 16 13.52 -9.21 -27.45
C VAL A 16 15.02 -9.25 -27.12
N VAL A 17 15.40 -8.84 -25.91
CA VAL A 17 16.80 -8.87 -25.46
C VAL A 17 17.26 -10.32 -25.25
N GLU A 18 16.44 -11.17 -24.65
CA GLU A 18 16.74 -12.58 -24.43
C GLU A 18 16.92 -13.33 -25.75
N ALA A 19 16.05 -13.10 -26.74
CA ALA A 19 16.21 -13.66 -28.08
C ALA A 19 17.54 -13.25 -28.75
N TYR A 20 17.99 -12.02 -28.50
CA TYR A 20 19.31 -11.56 -28.96
C TYR A 20 20.45 -12.28 -28.24
N LEU A 21 20.36 -12.43 -26.91
CA LEU A 21 21.36 -13.13 -26.10
C LEU A 21 21.42 -14.64 -26.40
N ALA A 22 20.30 -15.25 -26.76
CA ALA A 22 20.20 -16.63 -27.22
C ALA A 22 20.77 -16.85 -28.64
N GLY A 23 21.11 -15.77 -29.36
CA GLY A 23 21.69 -15.86 -30.70
C GLY A 23 20.68 -16.16 -31.81
N GLU A 24 19.38 -15.95 -31.57
CA GLU A 24 18.30 -16.26 -32.53
C GLU A 24 18.27 -15.33 -33.76
N GLY A 25 19.11 -14.29 -33.78
CA GLY A 25 19.26 -13.41 -34.93
C GLY A 25 20.12 -12.19 -34.65
N SER A 26 20.36 -11.41 -35.71
CA SER A 26 21.03 -10.12 -35.58
C SER A 26 20.10 -9.09 -34.93
N LEU A 27 20.70 -8.07 -34.31
CA LEU A 27 19.98 -6.99 -33.64
C LEU A 27 18.98 -6.29 -34.60
N LYS A 28 19.36 -6.10 -35.86
CA LYS A 28 18.50 -5.56 -36.93
C LYS A 28 17.36 -6.52 -37.31
N GLY A 29 17.64 -7.81 -37.38
CA GLY A 29 16.63 -8.83 -37.67
C GLY A 29 15.57 -8.92 -36.58
N LEU A 30 15.98 -8.92 -35.32
CA LEU A 30 15.08 -8.92 -34.17
C LEU A 30 14.27 -7.63 -34.08
N ALA A 31 14.89 -6.47 -34.30
CA ALA A 31 14.17 -5.19 -34.35
C ALA A 31 13.08 -5.18 -35.44
N THR A 32 13.39 -5.72 -36.62
CA THR A 32 12.43 -5.83 -37.73
C THR A 32 11.27 -6.76 -37.38
N LYS A 33 11.55 -7.94 -36.81
CA LYS A 33 10.52 -8.89 -36.33
C LYS A 33 9.63 -8.27 -35.26
N ALA A 34 10.21 -7.51 -34.34
CA ALA A 34 9.51 -6.83 -33.25
C ALA A 34 8.84 -5.51 -33.69
N GLY A 35 9.02 -5.05 -34.94
CA GLY A 35 8.44 -3.81 -35.45
C GLY A 35 8.98 -2.54 -34.77
N VAL A 36 10.21 -2.60 -34.26
CA VAL A 36 10.88 -1.51 -33.53
C VAL A 36 12.15 -1.08 -34.24
N ASP A 37 12.66 0.11 -33.89
CA ASP A 37 13.95 0.53 -34.39
C ASP A 37 15.09 -0.21 -33.68
N HIS A 38 16.13 -0.55 -34.43
CA HIS A 38 17.31 -1.24 -33.92
C HIS A 38 18.03 -0.48 -32.80
N SER A 39 18.02 0.86 -32.81
CA SER A 39 18.60 1.68 -31.75
C SER A 39 17.86 1.47 -30.42
N LEU A 40 16.56 1.20 -30.49
CA LEU A 40 15.73 0.95 -29.32
C LEU A 40 16.05 -0.41 -28.68
N VAL A 41 16.28 -1.43 -29.50
CA VAL A 41 16.75 -2.75 -29.02
C VAL A 41 18.14 -2.63 -28.39
N HIS A 42 19.04 -1.86 -28.98
CA HIS A 42 20.36 -1.59 -28.39
C HIS A 42 20.26 -0.88 -27.04
N TYR A 43 19.34 0.08 -26.91
CA TYR A 43 19.06 0.75 -25.64
C TYR A 43 18.53 -0.22 -24.57
N TRP A 44 17.61 -1.11 -24.93
CA TRP A 44 17.12 -2.14 -24.01
C TRP A 44 18.22 -3.10 -23.57
N LEU A 45 19.11 -3.49 -24.49
CA LEU A 45 20.26 -4.33 -24.16
C LEU A 45 21.19 -3.64 -23.14
N LYS A 46 21.43 -2.33 -23.30
CA LYS A 46 22.20 -1.55 -22.32
C LYS A 46 21.53 -1.54 -20.95
N LYS A 47 20.20 -1.32 -20.90
CA LYS A 47 19.42 -1.36 -19.66
C LYS A 47 19.43 -2.75 -19.01
N TYR A 48 19.37 -3.80 -19.82
CA TYR A 48 19.46 -5.18 -19.35
C TYR A 48 20.82 -5.45 -18.70
N HIS A 49 21.92 -5.07 -19.33
CA HIS A 49 23.25 -5.20 -18.74
C HIS A 49 23.45 -4.38 -17.47
N ALA A 50 22.75 -3.25 -17.34
CA ALA A 50 22.73 -2.45 -16.10
C ALA A 50 21.82 -3.05 -15.01
N GLY A 51 21.06 -4.11 -15.30
CA GLY A 51 20.05 -4.68 -14.40
C GLY A 51 18.78 -3.84 -14.25
N GLU A 52 18.66 -2.71 -14.94
CA GLU A 52 17.51 -1.82 -14.83
C GLU A 52 16.25 -2.42 -15.46
N LEU A 53 16.40 -3.21 -16.53
CA LEU A 53 15.26 -3.75 -17.27
C LEU A 53 14.49 -4.82 -16.49
N SER A 54 15.18 -5.63 -15.69
CA SER A 54 14.57 -6.63 -14.81
C SER A 54 13.93 -5.98 -13.57
N LEU A 55 14.54 -4.92 -13.02
CA LEU A 55 13.95 -4.14 -11.93
C LEU A 55 12.67 -3.43 -12.38
N ASP A 56 12.65 -2.89 -13.60
CA ASP A 56 11.44 -2.26 -14.18
C ASP A 56 10.29 -3.27 -14.27
N LEU A 57 10.57 -4.55 -14.59
CA LEU A 57 9.59 -5.64 -14.62
C LEU A 57 8.98 -5.93 -13.24
N LEU A 58 9.84 -6.19 -12.26
CA LEU A 58 9.43 -6.50 -10.88
C LEU A 58 8.58 -5.37 -10.30
N ARG A 59 8.94 -4.12 -10.60
CA ARG A 59 8.18 -2.94 -10.20
C ARG A 59 6.81 -2.88 -10.85
N GLU A 60 6.70 -3.25 -12.13
CA GLU A 60 5.41 -3.28 -12.83
C GLU A 60 4.49 -4.35 -12.23
N GLU A 61 5.00 -5.55 -11.95
CA GLU A 61 4.25 -6.65 -11.31
C GLU A 61 3.77 -6.28 -9.89
N GLU A 62 4.67 -5.76 -9.06
CA GLU A 62 4.37 -5.38 -7.67
C GLU A 62 3.36 -4.22 -7.59
N SER A 63 3.32 -3.34 -8.59
CA SER A 63 2.51 -2.11 -8.55
C SER A 63 1.00 -2.36 -8.47
N VAL A 64 0.50 -3.40 -9.15
CA VAL A 64 -0.95 -3.67 -9.24
C VAL A 64 -1.44 -4.30 -7.95
N GLU A 65 -0.72 -5.28 -7.42
CA GLU A 65 -1.06 -5.93 -6.15
C GLU A 65 -0.94 -4.95 -4.98
N THR A 66 0.10 -4.12 -4.99
CA THR A 66 0.30 -3.06 -3.99
C THR A 66 -0.85 -2.05 -4.03
N ALA A 67 -1.30 -1.61 -5.21
CA ALA A 67 -2.42 -0.70 -5.31
C ALA A 67 -3.74 -1.30 -4.76
N GLN A 68 -3.98 -2.59 -4.99
CA GLN A 68 -5.14 -3.28 -4.42
C GLN A 68 -5.06 -3.36 -2.89
N HIS A 69 -3.88 -3.69 -2.36
CA HIS A 69 -3.64 -3.74 -0.92
C HIS A 69 -3.81 -2.37 -0.27
N ILE A 70 -3.25 -1.31 -0.86
CA ILE A 70 -3.42 0.08 -0.43
C ILE A 70 -4.90 0.44 -0.39
N ALA A 71 -5.65 0.21 -1.47
CA ALA A 71 -7.07 0.55 -1.52
C ALA A 71 -7.89 -0.22 -0.46
N ALA A 72 -7.55 -1.47 -0.16
CA ALA A 72 -8.21 -2.25 0.89
C ALA A 72 -7.94 -1.65 2.28
N LEU A 73 -6.68 -1.25 2.55
CA LEU A 73 -6.31 -0.60 3.79
C LEU A 73 -6.96 0.78 3.94
N GLU A 74 -6.96 1.60 2.90
CA GLU A 74 -7.59 2.92 2.91
C GLU A 74 -9.09 2.85 3.25
N ARG A 75 -9.81 1.85 2.72
CA ARG A 75 -11.22 1.61 3.09
C ARG A 75 -11.39 1.29 4.57
N LYS A 76 -10.53 0.42 5.12
CA LYS A 76 -10.56 0.07 6.55
C LYS A 76 -10.23 1.26 7.44
N VAL A 77 -9.27 2.10 7.05
CA VAL A 77 -8.95 3.34 7.76
C VAL A 77 -10.18 4.26 7.83
N GLY A 78 -10.92 4.40 6.73
CA GLY A 78 -12.17 5.14 6.70
C GLY A 78 -13.24 4.56 7.64
N GLN A 79 -13.45 3.24 7.59
CA GLN A 79 -14.40 2.54 8.47
C GLN A 79 -14.10 2.77 9.95
N LEU A 80 -12.85 2.53 10.36
CA LEU A 80 -12.42 2.70 11.76
C LEU A 80 -12.50 4.15 12.22
N THR A 81 -12.22 5.11 11.33
CA THR A 81 -12.37 6.54 11.63
C THR A 81 -13.83 6.88 11.95
N MET A 82 -14.78 6.38 11.15
CA MET A 82 -16.21 6.56 11.40
C MET A 82 -16.67 5.93 12.71
N GLU A 83 -16.18 4.71 13.03
CA GLU A 83 -16.48 4.05 14.31
C GLU A 83 -15.97 4.87 15.50
N ILE A 84 -14.73 5.36 15.43
CA ILE A 84 -14.14 6.21 16.46
C ILE A 84 -14.99 7.47 16.68
N ASP A 85 -15.42 8.13 15.60
CA ASP A 85 -16.25 9.33 15.68
C ASP A 85 -17.63 9.04 16.29
N LEU A 86 -18.23 7.91 15.95
CA LEU A 86 -19.51 7.48 16.51
C LEU A 86 -19.39 7.23 18.02
N LEU A 87 -18.35 6.50 18.44
CA LEU A 87 -18.09 6.20 19.85
C LEU A 87 -17.83 7.48 20.66
N LYS A 88 -17.03 8.40 20.10
CA LYS A 88 -16.78 9.71 20.74
C LYS A 88 -18.04 10.55 20.86
N ARG A 89 -18.91 10.55 19.85
CA ARG A 89 -20.19 11.27 19.89
C ARG A 89 -21.14 10.69 20.94
N GLY A 90 -21.22 9.36 21.05
CA GLY A 90 -22.01 8.71 22.10
C GLY A 90 -21.55 9.07 23.51
N LEU A 91 -20.23 9.22 23.70
CA LEU A 91 -19.65 9.62 24.98
C LEU A 91 -19.93 11.09 25.33
N ILE A 92 -19.99 11.98 24.33
CA ILE A 92 -20.25 13.42 24.51
C ILE A 92 -21.77 13.72 24.62
N ALA A 93 -22.62 12.90 23.98
CA ALA A 93 -24.06 13.13 23.88
C ALA A 93 -24.90 12.45 24.98
N ALA A 94 -24.29 11.75 25.94
CA ALA A 94 -25.02 11.26 27.10
C ALA A 94 -25.57 12.46 27.90
N PRO A 95 -26.90 12.66 27.97
CA PRO A 95 -27.43 13.63 28.91
C PRO A 95 -27.06 13.14 30.31
N ALA A 96 -26.54 14.05 31.13
CA ALA A 96 -26.57 13.89 32.58
C ALA A 96 -28.04 13.72 32.95
N THR A 97 -28.52 12.47 32.99
CA THR A 97 -29.82 12.17 33.54
C THR A 97 -29.72 12.50 35.01
N SER A 98 -30.42 13.57 35.36
CA SER A 98 -30.82 13.88 36.72
C SER A 98 -31.25 12.59 37.41
N SER A 99 -30.50 12.21 38.43
CA SER A 99 -31.09 11.62 39.61
C SER A 99 -30.49 12.32 40.82
N GLY A 100 -31.07 13.47 41.14
CA GLY A 100 -31.19 13.91 42.52
C GLY A 100 -32.00 12.88 43.30
N ARG A 101 -31.36 11.76 43.67
CA ARG A 101 -31.67 10.91 44.82
C ARG A 101 -30.40 10.17 45.19
N SER A 102 -29.75 10.75 46.21
CA SER A 102 -28.78 10.16 47.12
C SER A 102 -28.77 8.62 47.10
N LEU A 103 -27.65 8.05 46.70
CA LEU A 103 -27.19 6.78 47.25
C LEU A 103 -25.75 7.01 47.68
N ILE A 104 -25.63 7.40 48.95
CA ILE A 104 -24.42 7.29 49.74
C ILE A 104 -23.91 5.87 49.53
N ILE A 105 -22.79 5.71 48.82
CA ILE A 105 -21.99 4.49 48.95
C ILE A 105 -21.49 4.52 50.39
N SER A 106 -22.23 3.84 51.25
CA SER A 106 -21.71 3.37 52.52
C SER A 106 -20.61 2.38 52.15
N GLY A 107 -19.36 2.83 52.23
CA GLY A 107 -18.24 1.91 52.36
C GLY A 107 -18.49 0.99 53.57
N PRO A 108 -17.92 -0.23 53.58
CA PRO A 108 -18.01 -1.10 54.74
C PRO A 108 -17.63 -0.32 55.98
N THR A 109 -18.46 -0.41 57.02
CA THR A 109 -18.17 0.11 58.34
C THR A 109 -16.86 -0.50 58.82
N ALA A 110 -15.77 0.22 58.65
CA ALA A 110 -14.57 -0.02 59.43
C ALA A 110 -14.94 0.42 60.84
N SER A 111 -15.14 -0.58 61.70
CA SER A 111 -15.25 -0.38 63.14
C SER A 111 -14.18 0.61 63.59
N ALA A 112 -14.61 1.66 64.27
CA ALA A 112 -13.75 2.68 64.85
C ALA A 112 -12.81 2.06 65.92
N PRO A 113 -11.74 2.78 66.28
CA PRO A 113 -10.56 2.25 66.95
C PRO A 113 -10.80 2.04 68.44
N ASP A 114 -10.17 1.03 69.03
CA ASP A 114 -9.89 1.05 70.46
C ASP A 114 -8.49 1.61 70.68
N GLU A 115 -8.44 2.45 71.70
CA GLU A 115 -7.48 3.51 71.98
C GLU A 115 -6.08 3.00 72.36
N ASP A 116 -5.08 3.81 72.01
CA ASP A 116 -3.80 3.85 72.72
C ASP A 116 -4.03 4.15 74.21
N VAL A 117 -3.71 3.23 75.12
CA VAL A 117 -3.30 3.57 76.50
C VAL A 117 -2.30 2.54 77.06
N ALA A 118 -1.11 3.07 77.38
CA ALA A 118 0.00 2.58 78.23
C ALA A 118 1.06 1.63 77.64
#